data_AF-A0A6I3UAK5-F1
#
_entry.id   AF-A0A6I3UAK5-F1
#
_cell.length_a   1.000
_cell.length_b   1.000
_cell.length_c   1.000
_cell.angle_alpha   90.00
_cell.angle_beta   90.00
_cell.angle_gamma   90.00
#
_symmetry.space_group_name_H-M   'P 1'
#
loop_
_entity.id
_entity.type
_entity.pdbx_description
1 polymer ?
#
loop_
_entity_poly.entity_id
_entity_poly.type
_entity_poly.pdbx_seq_one_letter_code
_entity_poly.pdbx_strand_id
1 'polypeptide(L)'
;TNATINNVNFENVEIERSGQDNIASLANTMKGSSVITNVKITGTLSGRNNVAGFVNNMNDGTRIENVAFFGKLHSTSGNGSHTGGIAGTNYRGIVRKAYVDA
;
A
#
# COMPACT_ATOMS: atom_id res chain seq x y z
N THR A 1 11.59 14.96 -2.83
CA THR A 1 12.07 13.91 -3.75
C THR A 1 10.88 13.16 -4.27
N ASN A 2 10.81 12.96 -5.59
CA ASN A 2 9.78 12.18 -6.27
C ASN A 2 10.36 10.81 -6.61
N ALA A 3 9.53 9.77 -6.68
CA ALA A 3 9.95 8.43 -7.07
C ALA A 3 8.96 7.82 -8.09
N THR A 4 9.45 6.92 -8.94
CA THR A 4 8.64 6.12 -9.85
C THR A 4 8.93 4.65 -9.61
N ILE A 5 7.88 3.85 -9.39
CA ILE A 5 7.93 2.39 -9.39
C ILE A 5 7.05 1.93 -10.54
N ASN A 6 7.62 1.22 -11.52
CA ASN A 6 6.88 0.85 -12.70
C ASN A 6 7.29 -0.52 -13.23
N ASN A 7 6.30 -1.29 -13.72
CA ASN A 7 6.49 -2.54 -14.45
C ASN A 7 7.32 -3.57 -13.66
N VAL A 8 6.91 -3.79 -12.41
CA VAL A 8 7.58 -4.71 -11.48
C VAL A 8 6.52 -5.47 -10.69
N ASN A 9 6.76 -6.76 -10.50
CA ASN A 9 5.93 -7.59 -9.63
C ASN A 9 6.72 -7.99 -8.39
N PHE A 10 6.07 -7.91 -7.24
CA PHE A 10 6.59 -8.43 -5.98
C PHE A 10 5.80 -9.68 -5.65
N GLU A 11 6.49 -10.82 -5.61
CA GLU A 11 5.86 -12.12 -5.35
C GLU A 11 6.29 -12.64 -3.98
N ASN A 12 5.37 -13.29 -3.26
CA ASN A 12 5.61 -13.86 -1.94
C ASN A 12 6.16 -12.84 -0.92
N VAL A 13 5.58 -11.63 -0.92
CA VAL A 13 5.92 -10.61 0.08
C VAL A 13 5.45 -11.08 1.45
N GLU A 14 6.36 -11.10 2.42
CA GLU A 14 6.03 -11.42 3.82
C GLU A 14 6.55 -10.29 4.72
N ILE A 15 5.63 -9.53 5.32
CA ILE A 15 5.98 -8.46 6.27
C ILE A 15 5.22 -8.70 7.57
N GLU A 16 5.89 -9.33 8.52
CA GLU A 16 5.33 -9.58 9.86
C GLU A 16 5.93 -8.62 10.88
N ARG A 17 5.16 -7.60 11.26
CA ARG A 17 5.57 -6.57 12.22
C ARG A 17 4.42 -6.23 13.17
N SER A 18 3.88 -7.25 13.85
CA SER A 18 2.67 -7.19 14.70
C SER A 18 2.68 -6.15 15.83
N GLY A 19 3.84 -5.63 16.23
CA GLY A 19 3.99 -4.55 17.22
C GLY A 19 4.16 -3.14 16.63
N GLN A 20 4.35 -3.02 15.32
CA GLN A 20 4.66 -1.75 14.64
C GLN A 20 3.45 -1.23 13.86
N ASP A 21 3.36 0.09 13.79
CA ASP A 21 2.33 0.77 13.00
C ASP A 21 2.83 1.10 11.59
N ASN A 22 1.88 1.37 10.69
CA ASN A 22 2.12 1.87 9.33
C ASN A 22 2.94 0.89 8.48
N ILE A 23 2.41 -0.32 8.33
CA ILE A 23 3.00 -1.35 7.49
C ILE A 23 2.46 -1.24 6.07
N ALA A 24 3.34 -1.16 5.10
CA ALA A 24 3.00 -1.24 3.69
C ALA A 24 4.17 -1.83 2.89
N SER A 25 3.88 -2.41 1.73
CA SER A 25 4.88 -3.10 0.92
C SER A 25 5.89 -2.17 0.25
N LEU A 26 5.47 -0.97 -0.18
CA LEU A 26 6.32 -0.07 -0.96
C LEU A 26 6.75 1.18 -0.19
N ALA A 27 5.82 1.82 0.54
CA ALA A 27 6.16 3.03 1.30
C ALA A 27 5.14 3.37 2.40
N ASN A 28 5.61 4.01 3.48
CA ASN A 28 4.71 4.62 4.45
C ASN A 28 3.98 5.85 3.88
N THR A 29 4.69 6.72 3.15
CA THR A 29 4.11 7.94 2.59
C THR A 29 4.57 8.17 1.16
N MET A 30 3.62 8.44 0.28
CA MET A 30 3.81 8.84 -1.11
C MET A 30 3.49 10.34 -1.23
N LYS A 31 4.40 11.13 -1.82
CA LYS A 31 4.26 12.60 -1.92
C LYS A 31 4.83 13.16 -3.23
N GLY A 32 4.55 14.44 -3.49
CA GLY A 32 5.00 15.13 -4.70
C GLY A 32 4.36 14.52 -5.94
N SER A 33 5.10 14.43 -7.04
CA SER A 33 4.64 13.81 -8.29
C SER A 33 5.03 12.33 -8.39
N SER A 34 5.11 11.62 -7.25
CA SER A 34 5.47 10.21 -7.25
C SER A 34 4.41 9.36 -7.94
N VAL A 35 4.84 8.28 -8.60
CA VAL A 35 3.96 7.41 -9.40
C VAL A 35 4.27 5.94 -9.15
N ILE A 36 3.22 5.12 -9.00
CA ILE A 36 3.30 3.66 -9.01
C ILE A 36 2.39 3.13 -10.12
N THR A 37 2.95 2.44 -11.12
CA THR A 37 2.15 1.92 -12.24
C THR A 37 2.55 0.53 -12.69
N ASN A 38 1.58 -0.28 -13.15
CA ASN A 38 1.85 -1.62 -13.70
C ASN A 38 2.59 -2.49 -12.68
N VAL A 39 2.08 -2.53 -11.45
CA VAL A 39 2.69 -3.27 -10.33
C VAL A 39 1.67 -4.24 -9.77
N LYS A 40 2.08 -5.50 -9.65
CA LYS A 40 1.34 -6.52 -8.91
C LYS A 40 2.11 -6.88 -7.63
N ILE A 41 1.39 -7.04 -6.53
CA ILE A 41 1.94 -7.53 -5.27
C ILE A 41 1.14 -8.76 -4.85
N THR A 42 1.84 -9.85 -4.54
CA THR A 42 1.26 -11.03 -3.90
C THR A 42 1.93 -11.25 -2.55
N GLY A 43 1.16 -11.42 -1.47
CA GLY A 43 1.75 -11.68 -0.15
C GLY A 43 0.90 -11.39 1.08
N THR A 44 1.54 -11.54 2.24
CA THR A 44 0.94 -11.32 3.56
C THR A 44 1.63 -10.17 4.28
N LEU A 45 0.84 -9.22 4.79
CA LEU A 45 1.32 -8.12 5.62
C LEU A 45 0.58 -8.13 6.95
N SER A 46 1.31 -8.05 8.05
CA SER A 46 0.81 -8.00 9.42
C SER A 46 1.45 -6.84 10.18
N GLY A 47 0.61 -6.02 10.82
CA GLY A 47 1.03 -4.86 11.61
C GLY A 47 0.13 -4.62 12.81
N ARG A 48 0.52 -3.69 13.69
CA ARG A 48 -0.32 -3.23 14.80
C ARG A 48 -1.47 -2.38 14.29
N ASN A 49 -1.22 -1.10 13.96
CA ASN A 49 -2.16 -0.23 13.26
C ASN A 49 -1.72 0.08 11.84
N ASN A 50 -2.66 0.43 10.96
CA ASN A 50 -2.44 0.96 9.62
C ASN A 50 -1.65 -0.01 8.73
N VAL A 51 -2.35 -0.88 8.03
CA VAL A 51 -1.74 -1.91 7.17
C VAL A 51 -2.27 -1.76 5.76
N ALA A 52 -1.38 -1.52 4.79
CA ALA A 52 -1.77 -1.24 3.42
C ALA A 52 -1.01 -2.07 2.38
N GLY A 53 -1.71 -2.51 1.34
CA GLY A 53 -1.12 -3.38 0.31
C GLY A 53 -0.05 -2.72 -0.54
N PHE A 54 -0.10 -1.39 -0.77
CA PHE A 54 0.93 -0.63 -1.51
C PHE A 54 1.58 0.45 -0.64
N VAL A 55 0.78 1.42 -0.16
CA VAL A 55 1.28 2.56 0.61
C VAL A 55 0.34 2.93 1.74
N ASN A 56 0.84 3.43 2.87
CA ASN A 56 -0.08 3.87 3.94
C ASN A 56 -0.74 5.22 3.64
N ASN A 57 0.03 6.21 3.20
CA ASN A 57 -0.48 7.57 3.04
C ASN A 57 -0.15 8.12 1.64
N MET A 58 -1.18 8.43 0.86
CA MET A 58 -1.04 9.18 -0.39
C MET A 58 -1.35 10.66 -0.16
N ASN A 59 -0.45 11.53 -0.64
CA ASN A 59 -0.65 12.98 -0.63
C ASN A 59 -0.99 13.53 -2.03
N ASP A 60 -1.31 14.82 -2.06
CA ASP A 60 -1.65 15.55 -3.28
C ASP A 60 -0.56 15.43 -4.36
N GLY A 61 -1.00 15.35 -5.62
CA GLY A 61 -0.13 15.19 -6.79
C GLY A 61 0.36 13.75 -7.08
N THR A 62 0.10 12.79 -6.19
CA THR A 62 0.54 11.40 -6.36
C THR A 62 -0.42 10.56 -7.20
N ARG A 63 0.09 9.49 -7.84
CA ARG A 63 -0.73 8.59 -8.65
C ARG A 63 -0.35 7.12 -8.50
N ILE A 64 -1.35 6.27 -8.27
CA ILE A 64 -1.26 4.81 -8.39
C ILE A 64 -2.20 4.36 -9.52
N GLU A 65 -1.71 3.64 -10.52
CA GLU A 65 -2.53 3.23 -11.67
C GLU A 65 -2.17 1.85 -12.23
N ASN A 66 -3.17 1.06 -12.61
CA ASN A 66 -2.98 -0.28 -13.19
C ASN A 66 -2.17 -1.19 -12.26
N VAL A 67 -2.71 -1.40 -11.07
CA VAL A 67 -2.05 -2.18 -10.01
C VAL A 67 -2.96 -3.25 -9.47
N ALA A 68 -2.38 -4.29 -8.89
CA ALA A 68 -3.14 -5.32 -8.23
C ALA A 68 -2.47 -5.80 -6.93
N PHE A 69 -3.25 -5.98 -5.87
CA PHE A 69 -2.83 -6.66 -4.65
C PHE A 69 -3.58 -8.00 -4.51
N PHE A 70 -2.85 -9.06 -4.19
CA PHE A 70 -3.41 -10.37 -3.84
C PHE A 70 -2.79 -10.86 -2.53
N GLY A 71 -3.60 -11.29 -1.57
CA GLY A 71 -3.08 -11.99 -0.39
C GLY A 71 -3.80 -11.63 0.89
N LYS A 72 -3.06 -11.27 1.95
CA LYS A 72 -3.68 -11.01 3.27
C LYS A 72 -3.11 -9.76 3.90
N LEU A 73 -4.01 -8.92 4.41
CA LEU A 73 -3.67 -7.76 5.23
C LEU A 73 -4.24 -7.96 6.63
N HIS A 74 -3.40 -7.88 7.67
CA HIS A 74 -3.82 -8.10 9.03
C HIS A 74 -3.34 -6.99 9.97
N SER A 75 -4.29 -6.36 10.65
CA SER A 75 -4.03 -5.44 11.77
C SER A 75 -4.35 -6.16 13.07
N THR A 76 -3.40 -6.17 14.01
CA THR A 76 -3.58 -6.80 15.32
C THR A 76 -4.33 -5.91 16.32
N SER A 77 -4.47 -4.60 16.03
CA SER A 77 -5.24 -3.66 16.84
C SER A 77 -6.72 -3.64 16.46
N GLY A 78 -7.61 -3.57 17.45
CA GLY A 78 -9.06 -3.45 17.21
C GLY A 78 -9.60 -2.02 17.05
N ASN A 79 -8.84 -0.97 17.39
CA ASN A 79 -9.34 0.41 17.45
C ASN A 79 -8.40 1.40 16.73
N GLY A 80 -8.98 2.27 15.89
CA GLY A 80 -8.27 3.40 15.26
C GLY A 80 -7.32 3.05 14.11
N SER A 81 -7.35 1.81 13.64
CA SER A 81 -6.49 1.31 12.55
C SER A 81 -7.22 1.33 11.20
N HIS A 82 -6.49 1.61 10.12
CA HIS A 82 -6.99 1.56 8.75
C HIS A 82 -6.32 0.40 8.01
N THR A 83 -7.11 -0.51 7.42
CA THR A 83 -6.56 -1.54 6.53
C THR A 83 -7.00 -1.24 5.11
N GLY A 84 -6.04 -1.11 4.18
CA GLY A 84 -6.32 -0.66 2.81
C GLY A 84 -5.60 -1.52 1.76
N GLY A 85 -6.36 -2.15 0.85
CA GLY A 85 -5.80 -3.01 -0.20
C GLY A 85 -4.75 -2.35 -1.11
N ILE A 86 -4.88 -1.03 -1.33
CA ILE A 86 -3.92 -0.24 -2.12
C ILE A 86 -3.30 0.83 -1.22
N ALA A 87 -4.11 1.79 -0.79
CA ALA A 87 -3.69 2.86 0.10
C ALA A 87 -4.46 2.80 1.42
N GLY A 88 -3.79 3.06 2.54
CA GLY A 88 -4.45 3.22 3.84
C GLY A 88 -5.28 4.51 3.90
N THR A 89 -4.69 5.62 3.45
CA THR A 89 -5.35 6.92 3.28
C THR A 89 -4.99 7.52 1.92
N ASN A 90 -5.94 8.28 1.35
CA ASN A 90 -5.72 9.05 0.15
C ASN A 90 -6.17 10.51 0.36
N TYR A 91 -5.18 11.40 0.39
CA TYR A 91 -5.39 12.83 0.39
C TYR A 91 -5.10 13.41 -1.00
N ARG A 92 -6.15 13.55 -1.81
CA ARG A 92 -6.12 14.17 -3.17
C ARG A 92 -5.17 13.51 -4.17
N GLY A 93 -4.66 12.31 -3.87
CA GLY A 93 -3.96 11.48 -4.83
C GLY A 93 -4.93 10.74 -5.75
N ILE A 94 -4.42 10.25 -6.88
CA ILE A 94 -5.21 9.55 -7.89
C ILE A 94 -4.96 8.04 -7.79
N VAL A 95 -6.02 7.25 -7.62
CA VAL A 95 -5.99 5.78 -7.75
C VAL A 95 -6.91 5.37 -8.90
N ARG A 96 -6.40 4.63 -9.89
CA ARG A 96 -7.18 4.18 -11.06
C ARG A 96 -6.80 2.77 -11.48
N LYS A 97 -7.76 2.00 -12.01
CA LYS A 97 -7.52 0.63 -12.51
C LYS A 97 -6.78 -0.23 -11.46
N ALA A 98 -7.24 -0.16 -10.22
CA ALA A 98 -6.67 -0.93 -9.13
C ALA A 98 -7.57 -2.12 -8.82
N TYR A 99 -6.96 -3.27 -8.54
CA TYR A 99 -7.65 -4.49 -8.14
C TYR A 99 -7.08 -4.98 -6.81
N VAL A 100 -7.96 -5.54 -5.96
CA VAL A 100 -7.57 -6.09 -4.65
C VAL A 100 -8.34 -7.40 -4.45
N ASP A 101 -7.60 -8.43 -4.07
CA ASP A 101 -8.10 -9.70 -3.55
C ASP A 101 -7.38 -9.97 -2.21
N ALA A 102 -8.03 -9.63 -1.09
CA ALA A 102 -7.39 -9.55 0.24
C ALA A 102 -8.33 -9.85 1.40
#